data_AF-A0A7C4FWH3-F1
#
_entry.id   AF-A0A7C4FWH3-F1
#
_cell.length_a   1.000
_cell.length_b   1.000
_cell.length_c   1.000
_cell.angle_alpha   90.00
_cell.angle_beta   90.00
_cell.angle_gamma   90.00
#
_symmetry.space_group_name_H-M   'P 1'
#
loop_
_entity.id
_entity.type
_entity.pdbx_description
1 polymer ?
#
loop_
_entity_poly.entity_id
_entity_poly.type
_entity_poly.pdbx_seq_one_letter_code
_entity_poly.pdbx_strand_id
1 'polypeptide(L)'
;MKHLACFCLASYAVLAATPEQRRLADAAEVFKEVMATPDRSIPQSLLDKAECIIIVPGLKKGAFIFGGKYGRGFASCRKGGAGWTAPAAVRVEGGSFGLQIGGAESDVIMLVMNKRGMDRLQSSKFTLGADATAAAGPVGRNAQADTDATMRAEILTWSRSRGLFGGVSLQGATLRPDEGVNRALYGRTVDNRTILTTDVPPPAAAANLLGLLNRYSSRK
;
A
#
# COMPACT_ATOMS: atom_id res chain seq x y z
N MET A 1 -43.23 13.45 -48.94
CA MET A 1 -42.60 12.48 -48.01
C MET A 1 -41.09 12.77 -47.95
N LYS A 2 -40.61 13.41 -46.88
CA LYS A 2 -39.18 13.57 -46.59
C LYS A 2 -39.00 13.29 -45.10
N HIS A 3 -38.50 12.10 -44.77
CA HIS A 3 -38.19 11.74 -43.39
C HIS A 3 -36.81 12.30 -43.03
N LEU A 4 -36.80 13.24 -42.10
CA LEU A 4 -35.59 13.82 -41.50
C LEU A 4 -35.13 12.86 -40.39
N ALA A 5 -34.07 12.11 -40.62
CA ALA A 5 -33.47 11.24 -39.60
C ALA A 5 -32.56 12.09 -38.68
N CYS A 6 -32.96 12.25 -37.42
CA CYS A 6 -32.17 12.91 -36.39
C CYS A 6 -31.18 11.90 -35.81
N PHE A 7 -29.88 12.10 -36.10
CA PHE A 7 -28.79 11.31 -35.51
C PHE A 7 -28.44 11.90 -34.14
N CYS A 8 -28.95 11.31 -33.06
CA CYS A 8 -28.50 11.62 -31.70
C CYS A 8 -27.11 11.01 -31.45
N LEU A 9 -26.07 11.82 -31.54
CA LEU A 9 -24.74 11.47 -31.02
C LEU A 9 -24.81 11.48 -29.48
N ALA A 10 -24.91 10.31 -28.88
CA ALA A 10 -24.78 10.15 -27.44
C ALA A 10 -23.30 10.36 -27.05
N SER A 11 -22.98 11.56 -26.56
CA SER A 11 -21.68 11.87 -25.98
C SER A 11 -21.49 11.08 -24.68
N TYR A 12 -20.80 9.94 -24.75
CA TYR A 12 -20.32 9.26 -23.56
C TYR A 12 -19.21 10.12 -22.93
N ALA A 13 -19.56 10.88 -21.89
CA ALA A 13 -18.57 11.54 -21.06
C ALA A 13 -17.72 10.47 -20.36
N VAL A 14 -16.49 10.27 -20.83
CA VAL A 14 -15.48 9.48 -20.11
C VAL A 14 -15.15 10.27 -18.83
N LEU A 15 -15.72 9.85 -17.70
CA LEU A 15 -15.38 10.40 -16.39
C LEU A 15 -13.89 10.12 -16.14
N ALA A 16 -13.09 11.19 -16.09
CA ALA A 16 -11.68 11.08 -15.77
C ALA A 16 -11.50 10.51 -14.36
N ALA A 17 -10.63 9.50 -14.22
CA ALA A 17 -10.35 8.89 -12.91
C ALA A 17 -9.87 9.95 -11.90
N THR A 18 -10.43 9.91 -10.69
CA THR A 18 -10.05 10.83 -9.61
C THR A 18 -8.61 10.56 -9.15
N PRO A 19 -7.94 11.51 -8.48
CA PRO A 19 -6.59 11.29 -7.94
C PRO A 19 -6.48 10.08 -7.01
N GLU A 20 -7.54 9.76 -6.26
CA GLU A 20 -7.62 8.62 -5.35
C GLU A 20 -7.71 7.30 -6.12
N GLN A 21 -8.51 7.27 -7.19
CA GLN A 21 -8.63 6.12 -8.07
C GLN A 21 -7.33 5.85 -8.84
N ARG A 22 -6.65 6.91 -9.31
CA ARG A 22 -5.31 6.78 -9.92
C ARG A 22 -4.31 6.19 -8.94
N ARG A 23 -4.32 6.63 -7.68
CA ARG A 23 -3.43 6.07 -6.65
C ARG A 23 -3.69 4.58 -6.37
N LEU A 24 -4.94 4.11 -6.48
CA LEU A 24 -5.25 2.67 -6.41
C LEU A 24 -4.63 1.91 -7.59
N ALA A 25 -4.68 2.49 -8.79
CA ALA A 25 -4.02 1.94 -9.97
C ALA A 25 -2.49 1.93 -9.82
N ASP A 26 -1.90 3.01 -9.30
CA ASP A 26 -0.46 3.10 -9.03
C ASP A 26 -0.04 2.05 -7.99
N ALA A 27 -0.81 1.86 -6.92
CA ALA A 27 -0.55 0.81 -5.92
C ALA A 27 -0.63 -0.60 -6.53
N ALA A 28 -1.58 -0.83 -7.45
CA ALA A 28 -1.67 -2.10 -8.17
C ALA A 28 -0.44 -2.33 -9.07
N GLU A 29 0.01 -1.29 -9.79
CA GLU A 29 1.19 -1.40 -10.65
C GLU A 29 2.46 -1.62 -9.84
N VAL A 30 2.66 -0.88 -8.74
CA VAL A 30 3.78 -1.09 -7.80
C VAL A 30 3.83 -2.54 -7.32
N PHE A 31 2.69 -3.09 -6.87
CA PHE A 31 2.64 -4.47 -6.41
C PHE A 31 2.96 -5.46 -7.54
N LYS A 32 2.37 -5.26 -8.72
CA LYS A 32 2.63 -6.09 -9.91
C LYS A 32 4.10 -6.08 -10.30
N GLU A 33 4.73 -4.90 -10.38
CA GLU A 33 6.13 -4.77 -10.78
C GLU A 33 7.08 -5.39 -9.76
N VAL A 34 6.83 -5.19 -8.46
CA VAL A 34 7.62 -5.84 -7.40
C VAL A 34 7.51 -7.36 -7.52
N MET A 35 6.29 -7.89 -7.66
CA MET A 35 6.07 -9.35 -7.78
C MET A 35 6.58 -9.94 -9.10
N ALA A 36 6.69 -9.14 -10.16
CA ALA A 36 7.23 -9.56 -11.45
C ALA A 36 8.76 -9.47 -11.53
N THR A 37 9.44 -8.88 -10.54
CA THR A 37 10.91 -8.74 -10.58
C THR A 37 11.58 -10.04 -10.12
N PRO A 38 12.35 -10.73 -10.99
CA PRO A 38 13.07 -11.93 -10.61
C PRO A 38 14.00 -11.69 -9.44
N ASP A 39 14.03 -12.63 -8.50
CA ASP A 39 14.87 -12.64 -7.31
C ASP A 39 14.70 -11.42 -6.38
N ARG A 40 13.73 -10.53 -6.61
CA ARG A 40 13.43 -9.37 -5.76
C ARG A 40 11.95 -9.22 -5.42
N SER A 41 11.13 -10.16 -5.89
CA SER A 41 9.75 -10.29 -5.46
C SER A 41 9.67 -10.58 -3.96
N ILE A 42 8.54 -10.20 -3.36
CA ILE A 42 8.21 -10.59 -2.00
C ILE A 42 8.13 -12.13 -1.96
N PRO A 43 8.87 -12.81 -1.06
CA PRO A 43 8.75 -14.26 -0.92
C PRO A 43 7.31 -14.67 -0.65
N GLN A 44 6.83 -15.65 -1.40
CA GLN A 44 5.44 -16.11 -1.34
C GLN A 44 5.05 -16.51 0.09
N SER A 45 5.94 -17.17 0.82
CA SER A 45 5.73 -17.56 2.23
C SER A 45 5.52 -16.39 3.19
N LEU A 46 6.12 -15.22 2.91
CA LEU A 46 5.92 -14.01 3.70
C LEU A 46 4.60 -13.33 3.33
N LEU A 47 4.29 -13.25 2.03
CA LEU A 47 3.01 -12.72 1.56
C LEU A 47 1.82 -13.54 2.10
N ASP A 48 1.94 -14.87 2.09
CA ASP A 48 0.93 -15.78 2.65
C ASP A 48 0.78 -15.60 4.16
N LYS A 49 1.86 -15.31 4.90
CA LYS A 49 1.83 -15.08 6.35
C LYS A 49 1.38 -13.69 6.76
N ALA A 50 1.45 -12.70 5.88
CA ALA A 50 1.05 -11.33 6.19
C ALA A 50 -0.45 -11.25 6.56
N GLU A 51 -0.73 -10.55 7.66
CA GLU A 51 -2.08 -10.22 8.12
C GLU A 51 -2.60 -8.97 7.40
N CYS A 52 -1.71 -8.02 7.07
CA CYS A 52 -2.04 -6.89 6.21
C CYS A 52 -0.89 -6.57 5.25
N ILE A 53 -1.23 -5.98 4.11
CA ILE A 53 -0.31 -5.37 3.16
C ILE A 53 -0.62 -3.87 3.06
N ILE A 54 0.42 -3.05 3.00
CA ILE A 54 0.32 -1.61 2.80
C ILE A 54 1.18 -1.26 1.60
N ILE A 55 0.61 -0.57 0.62
CA ILE A 55 1.32 -0.17 -0.60
C ILE A 55 1.26 1.35 -0.70
N VAL A 56 2.43 1.99 -0.73
CA VAL A 56 2.61 3.44 -0.79
C VAL A 56 3.42 3.75 -2.05
N PRO A 57 2.75 4.03 -3.17
CA PRO A 57 3.42 4.49 -4.39
C PRO A 57 4.03 5.89 -4.17
N GLY A 58 5.22 6.12 -4.74
CA GLY A 58 5.85 7.44 -4.78
C GLY A 58 6.09 8.08 -3.40
N LEU A 59 6.51 7.29 -2.39
CA LEU A 59 6.92 7.83 -1.09
C LEU A 59 8.07 8.81 -1.31
N LYS A 60 7.82 10.08 -0.99
CA LYS A 60 8.79 11.15 -1.11
C LYS A 60 9.62 11.25 0.16
N LYS A 61 10.92 11.46 -0.03
CA LYS A 61 11.88 11.73 1.03
C LYS A 61 12.73 12.92 0.63
N GLY A 62 13.01 13.81 1.56
CA GLY A 62 14.01 14.84 1.34
C GLY A 62 13.98 15.90 2.42
N ALA A 63 15.14 16.50 2.66
CA ALA A 63 15.31 17.90 3.08
C ALA A 63 16.80 18.21 3.28
N PHE A 64 17.14 19.50 3.20
CA PHE A 64 18.37 20.04 3.77
C PHE A 64 18.19 20.17 5.29
N ILE A 65 19.03 19.53 6.10
CA ILE A 65 19.07 19.58 7.59
C ILE A 65 17.91 18.88 8.34
N PHE A 66 16.64 19.01 7.93
CA PHE A 66 15.49 18.37 8.58
C PHE A 66 14.66 17.51 7.63
N GLY A 67 15.06 16.26 7.40
CA GLY A 67 14.43 15.35 6.43
C GLY A 67 12.95 15.09 6.71
N GLY A 68 12.11 15.13 5.68
CA GLY A 68 10.71 14.71 5.74
C GLY A 68 10.47 13.45 4.90
N LYS A 69 9.56 12.59 5.36
CA LYS A 69 8.97 11.47 4.61
C LYS A 69 7.48 11.76 4.45
N TYR A 70 6.99 11.74 3.21
CA TYR A 70 5.57 11.93 2.93
C TYR A 70 5.11 11.00 1.80
N GLY A 71 4.03 10.27 2.05
CA GLY A 71 3.43 9.39 1.05
C GLY A 71 1.99 9.07 1.37
N ARG A 72 1.24 8.65 0.36
CA ARG A 72 -0.14 8.17 0.50
C ARG A 72 -0.27 6.85 -0.20
N GLY A 73 -1.10 5.97 0.34
CA GLY A 73 -1.24 4.62 -0.14
C GLY A 73 -2.47 3.95 0.41
N PHE A 74 -2.49 2.62 0.33
CA PHE A 74 -3.61 1.82 0.77
C PHE A 74 -3.14 0.62 1.58
N ALA A 75 -3.85 0.34 2.66
CA ALA A 75 -3.75 -0.88 3.43
C ALA A 75 -4.89 -1.84 3.03
N SER A 76 -4.61 -3.14 3.02
CA SER A 76 -5.63 -4.18 2.93
C SER A 76 -5.21 -5.34 3.82
N CYS A 77 -6.17 -5.90 4.56
CA CYS A 77 -5.93 -6.95 5.54
C CYS A 77 -6.60 -8.25 5.10
N ARG A 78 -6.19 -9.36 5.72
CA ARG A 78 -6.84 -10.65 5.51
C ARG A 78 -8.28 -10.60 6.00
N LYS A 79 -9.17 -11.20 5.23
CA LYS A 79 -10.51 -11.50 5.69
C LYS A 79 -10.44 -12.63 6.73
N GLY A 80 -11.49 -12.79 7.54
CA GLY A 80 -11.67 -13.98 8.39
C GLY A 80 -11.82 -15.30 7.60
N GLY A 81 -11.85 -15.22 6.27
CA GLY A 81 -11.79 -16.34 5.32
C GLY A 81 -10.89 -15.99 4.12
N ALA A 82 -11.23 -16.46 2.93
CA ALA A 82 -10.39 -16.23 1.76
C ALA A 82 -10.40 -14.76 1.30
N GLY A 83 -9.20 -14.28 0.98
CA GLY A 83 -8.94 -13.04 0.28
C GLY A 83 -8.56 -11.87 1.20
N TRP A 84 -8.68 -10.69 0.60
CA TRP A 84 -8.26 -9.42 1.18
C TRP A 84 -9.46 -8.47 1.34
N THR A 85 -9.45 -7.65 2.39
CA THR A 85 -10.47 -6.63 2.65
C THR A 85 -10.39 -5.50 1.63
N ALA A 86 -11.44 -4.66 1.57
CA ALA A 86 -11.40 -3.46 0.75
C ALA A 86 -10.22 -2.54 1.16
N PRO A 87 -9.64 -1.77 0.22
CA PRO A 87 -8.47 -0.94 0.54
C PRO A 87 -8.85 0.25 1.42
N ALA A 88 -8.16 0.39 2.55
CA ALA A 88 -8.27 1.54 3.43
C ALA A 88 -7.14 2.53 3.15
N ALA A 89 -7.46 3.80 2.94
CA ALA A 89 -6.46 4.81 2.63
C ALA A 89 -5.58 5.11 3.86
N VAL A 90 -4.28 5.26 3.61
CA VAL A 90 -3.29 5.60 4.62
C VAL A 90 -2.35 6.68 4.12
N ARG A 91 -1.80 7.45 5.05
CA ARG A 91 -0.71 8.40 4.82
C ARG A 91 0.48 8.07 5.71
N VAL A 92 1.67 8.22 5.14
CA VAL A 92 2.96 8.10 5.80
C VAL A 92 3.52 9.49 6.01
N GLU A 93 3.80 9.85 7.25
CA GLU A 93 4.35 11.15 7.63
C GLU A 93 5.46 10.93 8.65
N GLY A 94 6.68 11.39 8.38
CA GLY A 94 7.78 11.24 9.33
C GLY A 94 8.83 12.33 9.19
N GLY A 95 9.37 12.77 10.33
CA GLY A 95 10.61 13.54 10.36
C GLY A 95 11.79 12.58 10.48
N SER A 96 12.89 12.87 9.81
CA SER A 96 14.18 12.22 10.01
C SER A 96 15.25 13.28 10.23
N PHE A 97 16.06 13.11 11.27
CA PHE A 97 17.28 13.89 11.45
C PHE A 97 18.38 13.26 10.59
N GLY A 98 18.95 14.03 9.66
CA GLY A 98 20.03 13.56 8.79
C GLY A 98 20.34 14.53 7.66
N LEU A 99 21.63 14.66 7.33
CA LEU A 99 22.12 15.41 6.16
C LEU A 99 21.84 14.58 4.90
N GLN A 100 20.60 14.59 4.39
CA GLN A 100 20.32 14.09 3.05
C GLN A 100 20.37 15.24 2.04
N ILE A 101 21.37 15.23 1.17
CA ILE A 101 21.40 16.13 0.02
C ILE A 101 20.54 15.51 -1.09
N GLY A 102 19.37 16.12 -1.35
CA GLY A 102 18.48 15.76 -2.45
C GLY A 102 17.13 15.17 -2.04
N GLY A 103 16.20 15.14 -3.01
CA GLY A 103 14.91 14.47 -2.90
C GLY A 103 14.96 13.09 -3.54
N ALA A 104 14.38 12.09 -2.89
CA ALA A 104 14.22 10.74 -3.40
C ALA A 104 12.75 10.36 -3.41
N GLU A 105 12.35 9.59 -4.42
CA GLU A 105 11.03 9.00 -4.55
C GLU A 105 11.18 7.48 -4.64
N SER A 106 10.41 6.76 -3.83
CA SER A 106 10.48 5.31 -3.73
C SER A 106 9.09 4.73 -3.57
N ASP A 107 8.78 3.66 -4.29
CA ASP A 107 7.61 2.86 -3.99
C ASP A 107 7.91 1.98 -2.78
N VAL A 108 6.94 1.82 -1.88
CA VAL A 108 7.11 1.05 -0.65
C VAL A 108 5.95 0.08 -0.48
N ILE A 109 6.28 -1.19 -0.23
CA ILE A 109 5.34 -2.22 0.20
C ILE A 109 5.72 -2.65 1.60
N MET A 110 4.75 -2.71 2.50
CA MET A 110 4.92 -3.17 3.87
C MET A 110 4.01 -4.36 4.12
N LEU A 111 4.57 -5.44 4.64
CA LEU A 111 3.81 -6.56 5.17
C LEU A 111 3.75 -6.47 6.68
N VAL A 112 2.54 -6.50 7.22
CA VAL A 112 2.30 -6.61 8.65
C VAL A 112 2.15 -8.09 8.98
N MET A 113 3.07 -8.59 9.80
CA MET A 113 3.29 -10.03 9.97
C MET A 113 2.51 -10.63 11.15
N ASN A 114 1.85 -9.81 11.96
CA ASN A 114 1.12 -10.28 13.14
C ASN A 114 -0.15 -9.45 13.44
N LYS A 115 -1.01 -10.02 14.28
CA LYS A 115 -2.27 -9.38 14.70
C LYS A 115 -2.07 -8.06 15.42
N ARG A 116 -1.00 -7.93 16.22
CA ARG A 116 -0.71 -6.69 16.95
C ARG A 116 -0.48 -5.53 15.98
N GLY A 117 0.34 -5.71 14.95
CA GLY A 117 0.55 -4.71 13.91
C GLY A 117 -0.74 -4.38 13.17
N MET A 118 -1.59 -5.38 12.89
CA MET A 118 -2.91 -5.17 12.29
C MET A 118 -3.83 -4.33 13.20
N ASP A 119 -3.87 -4.61 14.50
CA ASP A 119 -4.66 -3.85 15.46
C ASP A 119 -4.19 -2.40 15.56
N ARG A 120 -2.88 -2.17 15.44
CA ARG A 120 -2.32 -0.81 15.39
C ARG A 120 -2.65 -0.06 14.11
N LEU A 121 -2.75 -0.73 12.96
CA LEU A 121 -3.22 -0.09 11.71
C LEU A 121 -4.67 0.41 11.79
N GLN A 122 -5.47 -0.17 12.68
CA GLN A 122 -6.84 0.27 12.94
C GLN A 122 -6.89 1.50 13.87
N SER A 123 -5.76 1.87 14.49
CA SER A 123 -5.68 3.03 15.39
C SER A 123 -5.45 4.34 14.62
N SER A 124 -5.61 5.47 15.30
CA SER A 124 -5.51 6.81 14.70
C SER A 124 -4.09 7.21 14.27
N LYS A 125 -3.08 6.54 14.83
CA LYS A 125 -1.66 6.77 14.53
C LYS A 125 -0.84 5.57 14.95
N PHE A 126 0.09 5.17 14.08
CA PHE A 126 1.00 4.08 14.33
C PHE A 126 2.41 4.45 13.87
N THR A 127 3.39 4.37 14.76
CA THR A 127 4.77 4.84 14.54
C THR A 127 5.70 3.67 14.25
N LEU A 128 6.24 3.63 13.03
CA LEU A 128 7.16 2.59 12.59
C LEU A 128 8.48 2.66 13.37
N GLY A 129 8.82 1.55 14.02
CA GLY A 129 10.03 1.42 14.84
C GLY A 129 9.90 1.88 16.29
N ALA A 130 8.77 2.46 16.69
CA ALA A 130 8.45 2.76 18.09
C ALA A 130 7.26 1.93 18.58
N ASP A 131 6.18 1.87 17.80
CA ASP A 131 4.97 1.09 18.12
C ASP A 131 5.05 -0.35 17.56
N ALA A 132 5.95 -0.60 16.61
CA ALA A 132 6.25 -1.91 16.05
C ALA A 132 7.66 -1.98 15.48
N THR A 133 8.29 -3.15 15.55
CA THR A 133 9.59 -3.38 14.92
C THR A 133 9.42 -3.46 13.40
N ALA A 134 10.19 -2.64 12.68
CA ALA A 134 10.18 -2.60 11.22
C ALA A 134 11.58 -2.98 10.69
N ALA A 135 11.62 -3.89 9.73
CA ALA A 135 12.85 -4.31 9.07
C ALA A 135 12.71 -4.25 7.55
N ALA A 136 13.83 -4.15 6.83
CA ALA A 136 13.84 -4.41 5.40
C ALA A 136 13.54 -5.89 5.17
N GLY A 137 12.64 -6.19 4.24
CA GLY A 137 12.34 -7.55 3.85
C GLY A 137 13.50 -8.17 3.05
N PRO A 138 13.64 -9.50 3.05
CA PRO A 138 14.69 -10.16 2.31
C PRO A 138 14.54 -9.92 0.80
N VAL A 139 15.68 -9.85 0.11
CA VAL A 139 15.79 -9.79 -1.35
C VAL A 139 16.83 -10.80 -1.81
N GLY A 140 16.62 -11.44 -2.96
CA GLY A 140 17.54 -12.41 -3.55
C GLY A 140 17.14 -13.88 -3.37
N ARG A 141 17.74 -14.75 -4.19
CA ARG A 141 17.53 -16.21 -4.18
C ARG A 141 17.96 -16.90 -2.88
N ASN A 142 18.78 -16.22 -2.08
CA ASN A 142 19.31 -16.72 -0.80
C ASN A 142 18.62 -16.08 0.41
N ALA A 143 17.41 -15.54 0.25
CA ALA A 143 16.56 -14.99 1.32
C ALA A 143 16.34 -15.96 2.51
N GLN A 144 16.65 -17.25 2.36
CA GLN A 144 16.61 -18.24 3.43
C GLN A 144 17.68 -18.04 4.51
N ALA A 145 18.71 -17.22 4.27
CA ALA A 145 19.70 -16.82 5.27
C ALA A 145 19.22 -15.61 6.10
N ASP A 146 17.92 -15.53 6.37
CA ASP A 146 17.32 -14.41 7.08
C ASP A 146 17.83 -14.34 8.52
N THR A 147 18.35 -13.18 8.89
CA THR A 147 18.81 -12.92 10.25
C THR A 147 17.64 -13.00 11.24
N ASP A 148 17.94 -13.41 12.47
CA ASP A 148 17.00 -13.54 13.59
C ASP A 148 16.12 -12.27 13.85
N ALA A 149 16.56 -11.11 13.35
CA ALA A 149 15.85 -9.85 13.39
C ALA A 149 14.69 -9.76 12.38
N THR A 150 14.87 -10.24 11.15
CA THR A 150 13.81 -10.26 10.11
C THR A 150 12.67 -11.19 10.53
N MET A 151 12.99 -12.33 11.15
CA MET A 151 11.98 -13.29 11.63
C MET A 151 11.15 -12.78 12.81
N ARG A 152 11.65 -11.79 13.57
CA ARG A 152 10.94 -11.17 14.71
C ARG A 152 10.31 -9.82 14.38
N ALA A 153 10.53 -9.28 13.18
CA ALA A 153 9.98 -7.99 12.79
C ALA A 153 8.46 -8.08 12.63
N GLU A 154 7.74 -7.17 13.28
CA GLU A 154 6.28 -7.08 13.14
C GLU A 154 5.89 -6.54 11.76
N ILE A 155 6.79 -5.76 11.14
CA ILE A 155 6.63 -5.20 9.79
C ILE A 155 7.87 -5.45 8.95
N LEU A 156 7.65 -6.01 7.76
CA LEU A 156 8.67 -6.18 6.72
C LEU A 156 8.43 -5.20 5.59
N THR A 157 9.48 -4.56 5.10
CA THR A 157 9.39 -3.47 4.13
C THR A 157 10.21 -3.75 2.87
N TRP A 158 9.59 -3.62 1.71
CA TRP A 158 10.25 -3.65 0.41
C TRP A 158 10.12 -2.29 -0.23
N SER A 159 11.18 -1.86 -0.88
CA SER A 159 11.18 -0.57 -1.55
C SER A 159 11.97 -0.60 -2.84
N ARG A 160 11.45 0.11 -3.83
CA ARG A 160 12.00 0.23 -5.17
C ARG A 160 12.08 1.71 -5.55
N SER A 161 13.25 2.15 -5.98
CA SER A 161 13.47 3.48 -6.56
C SER A 161 14.11 3.31 -7.93
N ARG A 162 13.44 3.74 -9.00
CA ARG A 162 13.98 3.73 -10.38
C ARG A 162 14.59 2.38 -10.78
N GLY A 163 13.95 1.27 -10.42
CA GLY A 163 14.43 -0.08 -10.72
C GLY A 163 15.46 -0.66 -9.74
N LEU A 164 15.96 0.11 -8.78
CA LEU A 164 16.82 -0.37 -7.71
C LEU A 164 16.01 -0.70 -6.47
N PHE A 165 16.10 -1.95 -6.03
CA PHE A 165 15.56 -2.37 -4.74
C PHE A 165 16.62 -2.15 -3.67
N GLY A 166 16.23 -1.44 -2.61
CA GLY A 166 17.10 -1.15 -1.47
C GLY A 166 16.26 -0.69 -0.30
N GLY A 167 16.70 -1.00 0.93
CA GLY A 167 15.93 -0.75 2.14
C GLY A 167 15.61 0.73 2.34
N VAL A 168 14.33 1.06 2.46
CA VAL A 168 13.84 2.37 2.89
C VAL A 168 13.67 2.31 4.41
N SER A 169 14.54 3.00 5.14
CA SER A 169 14.28 3.20 6.58
C SER A 169 13.00 4.02 6.75
N LEU A 170 11.97 3.39 7.30
CA LEU A 170 10.73 4.03 7.72
C LEU A 170 10.71 4.34 9.22
N GLN A 171 11.81 4.10 9.92
CA GLN A 171 11.96 4.42 11.33
C GLN A 171 11.50 5.87 11.61
N GLY A 172 10.66 6.04 12.62
CA GLY A 172 10.11 7.33 13.05
C GLY A 172 8.97 7.87 12.17
N ALA A 173 8.62 7.18 11.08
CA ALA A 173 7.46 7.56 10.28
C ALA A 173 6.16 7.07 10.95
N THR A 174 5.12 7.88 10.81
CA THR A 174 3.78 7.60 11.30
C THR A 174 2.90 7.17 10.12
N LEU A 175 2.20 6.07 10.32
CA LEU A 175 1.10 5.61 9.48
C LEU A 175 -0.20 6.08 10.11
N ARG A 176 -1.03 6.76 9.33
CA ARG A 176 -2.30 7.32 9.78
C ARG A 176 -3.40 7.03 8.75
N PRO A 177 -4.65 6.84 9.17
CA PRO A 177 -5.78 6.84 8.25
C PRO A 177 -5.85 8.14 7.43
N ASP A 178 -6.25 8.02 6.17
CA ASP A 178 -6.61 9.15 5.31
C ASP A 178 -8.13 9.15 5.07
N GLU A 179 -8.85 9.67 6.06
CA GLU A 179 -10.33 9.67 6.08
C GLU A 179 -10.94 10.47 4.92
N GLY A 180 -10.23 11.49 4.43
CA GLY A 180 -10.67 12.27 3.28
C GLY A 180 -10.67 11.42 2.00
N VAL A 181 -9.59 10.67 1.77
CA VAL A 181 -9.50 9.72 0.65
C VAL A 181 -10.51 8.59 0.80
N ASN A 182 -10.72 8.05 2.00
CA ASN A 182 -11.76 7.05 2.23
C ASN A 182 -13.15 7.61 1.86
N ARG A 183 -13.50 8.80 2.36
CA ARG A 183 -14.79 9.43 2.05
C ARG A 183 -14.98 9.63 0.55
N ALA A 184 -13.95 10.06 -0.16
CA ALA A 184 -13.97 10.23 -1.61
C ALA A 184 -14.17 8.92 -2.37
N LEU A 185 -13.52 7.83 -1.93
CA LEU A 185 -13.61 6.52 -2.57
C LEU A 185 -14.92 5.79 -2.28
N TYR A 186 -15.40 5.85 -1.05
CA TYR A 186 -16.57 5.09 -0.58
C TYR A 186 -17.89 5.89 -0.64
N GLY A 187 -17.83 7.19 -0.93
CA GLY A 187 -19.00 8.08 -0.99
C GLY A 187 -19.67 8.32 0.38
N ARG A 188 -19.08 7.83 1.46
CA ARG A 188 -19.57 7.95 2.84
C ARG A 188 -18.41 7.97 3.82
N THR A 189 -18.65 8.48 5.02
CA THR A 189 -17.67 8.38 6.11
C THR A 189 -17.60 6.92 6.56
N VAL A 190 -16.41 6.33 6.43
CA VAL A 190 -16.07 5.00 6.92
C VAL A 190 -14.60 5.01 7.33
N ASP A 191 -14.30 4.50 8.52
CA ASP A 191 -12.96 4.51 9.09
C ASP A 191 -12.14 3.28 8.67
N ASN A 192 -10.81 3.36 8.85
CA ASN A 192 -9.92 2.25 8.51
C ASN A 192 -10.23 0.99 9.33
N ARG A 193 -10.66 1.14 10.58
CA ARG A 193 -11.05 -0.02 11.40
C ARG A 193 -12.16 -0.80 10.74
N THR A 194 -13.23 -0.14 10.32
CA THR A 194 -14.36 -0.79 9.64
C THR A 194 -13.92 -1.39 8.30
N ILE A 195 -13.20 -0.64 7.46
CA ILE A 195 -12.73 -1.13 6.15
C ILE A 195 -11.84 -2.38 6.30
N LEU A 196 -10.93 -2.38 7.28
CA LEU A 196 -9.92 -3.43 7.42
C LEU A 196 -10.38 -4.66 8.20
N THR A 197 -11.52 -4.61 8.91
CA THR A 197 -12.01 -5.71 9.75
C THR A 197 -13.36 -6.27 9.35
N THR A 198 -14.08 -5.61 8.43
CA THR A 198 -15.42 -6.01 8.00
C THR A 198 -15.50 -6.12 6.48
N ASP A 199 -16.57 -6.73 5.97
CA ASP A 199 -16.81 -6.88 4.52
C ASP A 199 -17.42 -5.61 3.91
N VAL A 200 -16.67 -4.51 3.96
CA VAL A 200 -17.02 -3.30 3.20
C VAL A 200 -16.89 -3.59 1.70
N PRO A 201 -17.90 -3.28 0.87
CA PRO A 201 -17.78 -3.41 -0.58
C PRO A 201 -16.62 -2.55 -1.12
N PRO A 202 -15.67 -3.12 -1.89
CA PRO A 202 -14.57 -2.35 -2.42
C PRO A 202 -15.05 -1.37 -3.51
N PRO A 203 -14.44 -0.18 -3.63
CA PRO A 203 -14.74 0.70 -4.74
C PRO A 203 -14.31 0.05 -6.07
N ALA A 204 -14.99 0.34 -7.17
CA ALA A 204 -14.71 -0.27 -8.47
C ALA A 204 -13.23 -0.13 -8.90
N ALA A 205 -12.61 1.02 -8.59
CA ALA A 205 -11.20 1.28 -8.88
C ALA A 205 -10.22 0.33 -8.15
N ALA A 206 -10.65 -0.35 -7.09
CA ALA A 206 -9.83 -1.30 -6.34
C ALA A 206 -9.77 -2.70 -6.97
N ALA A 207 -10.58 -2.98 -8.00
CA ALA A 207 -10.72 -4.31 -8.59
C ALA A 207 -9.37 -4.89 -9.06
N ASN A 208 -8.54 -4.07 -9.71
CA ASN A 208 -7.23 -4.50 -10.19
C ASN A 208 -6.28 -4.88 -9.04
N LEU A 209 -6.17 -4.01 -8.02
CA LEU A 209 -5.32 -4.26 -6.85
C LEU A 209 -5.74 -5.54 -6.14
N LEU A 210 -7.04 -5.68 -5.83
CA LEU A 210 -7.55 -6.87 -5.14
C LEU A 210 -7.41 -8.13 -6.00
N GLY A 211 -7.60 -8.03 -7.32
CA GLY A 211 -7.39 -9.13 -8.25
C GLY A 211 -5.95 -9.63 -8.25
N LEU A 212 -4.97 -8.72 -8.23
CA LEU A 212 -3.55 -9.06 -8.10
C LEU A 212 -3.24 -9.68 -6.74
N LEU A 213 -3.69 -9.05 -5.64
CA LEU A 213 -3.47 -9.57 -4.29
C LEU A 213 -4.03 -11.00 -4.13
N ASN A 214 -5.24 -11.26 -4.63
CA ASN A 214 -5.86 -12.58 -4.57
C ASN A 214 -5.18 -13.60 -5.51
N ARG A 215 -4.69 -13.16 -6.68
CA ARG A 215 -3.94 -14.01 -7.61
C ARG A 215 -2.65 -14.51 -6.96
N TYR A 216 -1.91 -13.62 -6.32
CA TYR A 216 -0.65 -13.99 -5.68
C TYR A 216 -0.89 -14.70 -4.36
N SER A 217 -1.84 -14.27 -3.53
CA SER A 217 -2.10 -14.93 -2.25
C SER A 217 -3.54 -14.68 -1.77
N SER A 218 -4.43 -15.64 -1.96
CA SER A 218 -5.81 -15.56 -1.48
C SER A 218 -6.02 -16.13 -0.08
N ARG A 219 -5.07 -16.87 0.52
CA ARG A 219 -5.31 -17.76 1.69
C ARG A 219 -6.58 -18.61 1.47
N LYS A 220 -6.41 -19.80 0.91
CA LYS A 220 -7.47 -20.83 0.92
C LYS A 220 -7.40 -21.63 2.21
#